data_AF-A0A812P7A9-F1
#
_entry.id   AF-A0A812P7A9-F1
#
_cell.length_a   1.000
_cell.length_b   1.000
_cell.length_c   1.000
_cell.angle_alpha   90.00
_cell.angle_beta   90.00
_cell.angle_gamma   90.00
#
_symmetry.space_group_name_H-M   'P 1'
#
loop_
_entity.id
_entity.type
_entity.pdbx_description
1 polymer ?
#
loop_
_entity_poly.entity_id
_entity_poly.type
_entity_poly.pdbx_seq_one_letter_code
_entity_poly.pdbx_strand_id
1 'polypeptide(L)'
;FTEAKHAIFSAQTQQVQPCKTHGLRRYRIPLAILENTEDMHLQVIEDLLSDLYNIYPLKMDLADVGRAGKVFRSNVTDLSYLLTPREQDVVQEMNRLFRQRTGLSPESQPNLCYFLGDNCDFSVTWSAVSNKVPTFRRNVSAAKFWYPSAKRWLTQAEKLLAKHLERFQAAQVKSGNRVKGKLDGSKW
;
A
#
# COMPACT_ATOMS: atom_id res chain seq x y z
N PHE A 1 49.41 51.44 -3.65
CA PHE A 1 50.22 50.21 -3.63
C PHE A 1 49.50 49.18 -2.78
N THR A 2 48.64 48.38 -3.41
CA THR A 2 48.23 47.04 -2.97
C THR A 2 47.41 46.42 -4.09
N GLU A 3 48.07 45.51 -4.81
CA GLU A 3 47.47 44.58 -5.76
C GLU A 3 46.51 43.61 -5.07
N ALA A 4 45.42 43.21 -5.74
CA ALA A 4 44.96 41.82 -5.68
C ALA A 4 43.86 41.47 -6.72
N LYS A 5 44.29 40.70 -7.72
CA LYS A 5 43.69 39.42 -8.18
C LYS A 5 42.28 39.43 -8.82
N HIS A 6 42.30 39.55 -10.15
CA HIS A 6 41.31 38.94 -11.04
C HIS A 6 41.35 37.41 -10.92
N ALA A 7 40.22 36.77 -10.60
CA ALA A 7 40.02 35.33 -10.76
C ALA A 7 39.29 35.07 -12.09
N ILE A 8 39.99 34.42 -13.02
CA ILE A 8 39.44 33.90 -14.28
C ILE A 8 38.86 32.52 -13.97
N PHE A 9 37.53 32.39 -13.99
CA PHE A 9 36.85 31.09 -13.92
C PHE A 9 36.71 30.55 -15.35
N SER A 10 37.52 29.55 -15.71
CA SER A 10 37.32 28.80 -16.96
C SER A 10 36.27 27.71 -16.73
N ALA A 11 35.10 27.83 -17.36
CA ALA A 11 34.11 26.77 -17.38
C ALA A 11 34.58 25.65 -18.31
N GLN A 12 34.99 24.50 -17.74
CA GLN A 12 35.15 23.27 -18.50
C GLN A 12 33.78 22.62 -18.66
N THR A 13 33.20 22.72 -19.86
CA THR A 13 32.01 21.96 -20.25
C THR A 13 32.40 20.49 -20.40
N GLN A 14 32.06 19.66 -19.42
CA GLN A 14 32.16 18.21 -19.55
C GLN A 14 31.10 17.71 -20.54
N GLN A 15 31.56 17.05 -21.61
CA GLN A 15 30.71 16.34 -22.56
C GLN A 15 30.09 15.12 -21.87
N VAL A 16 28.78 15.17 -21.62
CA VAL A 16 28.01 14.05 -21.09
C VAL A 16 27.87 13.00 -22.20
N GLN A 17 28.45 11.82 -22.01
CA GLN A 17 28.26 10.71 -22.93
C GLN A 17 26.87 10.07 -22.75
N PRO A 18 26.17 9.69 -23.84
CA PRO A 18 24.90 9.01 -23.75
C PRO A 18 25.09 7.59 -23.21
N CYS A 19 24.59 7.35 -21.99
CA CYS A 19 24.51 6.04 -21.40
C CYS A 19 23.61 5.14 -22.26
N LYS A 20 24.17 4.02 -22.72
CA LYS A 20 23.45 2.97 -23.46
C LYS A 20 22.30 2.45 -22.59
N THR A 21 21.09 2.49 -23.13
CA THR A 21 19.88 1.97 -22.51
C THR A 21 19.96 0.45 -22.39
N HIS A 22 20.49 -0.03 -21.26
CA HIS A 22 20.38 -1.43 -20.87
C HIS A 22 18.94 -1.73 -20.48
N GLY A 23 18.44 -2.86 -21.00
CA GLY A 23 17.05 -3.28 -20.91
C GLY A 23 16.46 -3.17 -19.51
N LEU A 24 15.17 -2.80 -19.47
CA LEU A 24 14.30 -2.65 -18.31
C LEU A 24 14.35 -3.89 -17.40
N ARG A 25 15.38 -3.98 -16.56
CA ARG A 25 15.40 -4.87 -15.40
C ARG A 25 14.30 -4.39 -14.48
N ARG A 26 13.30 -5.26 -14.30
CA ARG A 26 12.25 -5.26 -13.27
C ARG A 26 12.55 -4.29 -12.12
N TYR A 27 12.02 -3.07 -12.23
CA TYR A 27 12.03 -2.11 -11.13
C TYR A 27 11.08 -2.65 -10.05
N ARG A 28 11.65 -3.27 -9.01
CA ARG A 28 11.06 -3.17 -7.67
C ARG A 28 11.12 -1.68 -7.36
N ILE A 29 9.99 -1.00 -7.41
CA ILE A 29 9.92 0.39 -6.94
C ILE A 29 9.99 0.27 -5.41
N PRO A 30 11.09 0.67 -4.76
CA PRO A 30 11.11 0.76 -3.31
C PRO A 30 10.07 1.81 -2.90
N LEU A 31 8.94 1.35 -2.38
CA LEU A 31 7.90 2.22 -1.83
C LEU A 31 8.22 2.47 -0.36
N ALA A 32 8.47 3.71 0.00
CA ALA A 32 8.53 4.16 1.39
C ALA A 32 7.23 4.90 1.72
N ILE A 33 6.58 4.54 2.82
CA ILE A 33 5.44 5.29 3.37
C ILE A 33 6.02 6.14 4.50
N LEU A 34 5.96 7.45 4.33
CA LEU A 34 6.36 8.43 5.35
C LEU A 34 5.10 9.00 5.98
N GLU A 35 4.90 8.72 7.26
CA GLU A 35 3.86 9.36 8.06
C GLU A 35 4.31 10.78 8.37
N ASN A 36 3.51 11.77 7.99
CA ASN A 36 3.84 13.17 8.21
C ASN A 36 3.56 13.53 9.68
N THR A 37 4.58 13.45 10.52
CA THR A 37 4.53 14.02 11.88
C THR A 37 4.64 15.55 11.80
N GLU A 38 4.02 16.29 12.72
CA GLU A 38 4.05 17.77 12.71
C GLU A 38 5.47 18.34 12.68
N ASP A 39 6.44 17.59 13.22
CA ASP A 39 7.86 17.98 13.28
C ASP A 39 8.63 17.78 11.97
N MET A 40 8.04 17.09 10.97
CA MET A 40 8.72 16.75 9.73
C MET A 40 8.17 17.57 8.57
N HIS A 41 8.84 18.67 8.24
CA HIS A 41 8.46 19.47 7.07
C HIS A 41 8.61 18.66 5.78
N LEU A 42 7.51 18.48 5.05
CA LEU A 42 7.48 17.84 3.72
C LEU A 42 8.55 18.39 2.76
N GLN A 43 8.85 19.69 2.86
CA GLN A 43 9.91 20.36 2.09
C GLN A 43 11.27 19.66 2.28
N VAL A 44 11.62 19.28 3.51
CA VAL A 44 12.91 18.63 3.82
C VAL A 44 12.95 17.22 3.22
N ILE A 45 11.83 16.51 3.24
CA ILE A 45 11.73 15.17 2.63
C ILE A 45 11.86 15.27 1.10
N GLU A 46 11.16 16.23 0.49
CA GLU A 46 11.23 16.48 -0.95
C GLU A 46 12.66 16.86 -1.36
N ASP A 47 13.30 17.77 -0.65
CA ASP A 47 14.67 18.20 -0.95
C ASP A 47 15.69 17.05 -0.82
N LEU A 48 15.52 16.16 0.17
CA LEU A 48 16.46 15.07 0.41
C LEU A 48 16.25 13.86 -0.50
N LEU A 49 15.01 13.56 -0.88
CA LEU A 49 14.64 12.27 -1.48
C LEU A 49 14.06 12.36 -2.89
N SER A 50 13.73 13.56 -3.40
CA SER A 50 13.09 13.71 -4.72
C SER A 50 13.93 13.19 -5.89
N ASP A 51 15.26 13.31 -5.81
CA ASP A 51 16.18 12.81 -6.84
C ASP A 51 16.25 11.27 -6.88
N LEU A 52 15.94 10.61 -5.76
CA LEU A 52 16.04 9.16 -5.58
C LEU A 52 14.70 8.44 -5.70
N TYR A 53 13.60 9.13 -5.35
CA TYR A 53 12.27 8.54 -5.26
C TYR A 53 11.21 9.48 -5.81
N ASN A 54 10.24 8.92 -6.53
CA ASN A 54 9.00 9.63 -6.81
C ASN A 54 8.16 9.70 -5.54
N ILE A 55 8.16 10.85 -4.87
CA ILE A 55 7.40 11.10 -3.65
C ILE A 55 5.97 11.52 -4.05
N TYR A 56 4.99 10.82 -3.50
CA TYR A 56 3.57 11.15 -3.70
C TYR A 56 2.98 11.52 -2.34
N PRO A 57 2.75 12.81 -2.03
CA PRO A 57 2.14 13.19 -0.76
C PRO A 57 0.73 12.61 -0.68
N LEU A 58 0.48 11.77 0.32
CA LEU A 58 -0.83 11.21 0.57
C LEU A 58 -1.57 12.10 1.58
N LYS A 59 -2.39 13.02 1.08
CA LYS A 59 -3.27 13.83 1.93
C LYS A 59 -4.45 12.96 2.37
N MET A 60 -4.51 12.60 3.65
CA MET A 60 -5.73 12.03 4.23
C MET A 60 -6.59 13.16 4.76
N ASP A 61 -7.80 13.32 4.22
CA ASP A 61 -8.78 14.24 4.75
C ASP A 61 -9.50 13.61 5.94
N LEU A 62 -9.99 14.42 6.88
CA LEU A 62 -10.99 14.00 7.84
C LEU A 62 -12.23 13.43 7.13
N ALA A 63 -12.54 13.81 5.89
CA ALA A 63 -13.59 13.15 5.11
C ALA A 63 -13.27 11.68 4.74
N ASP A 64 -11.99 11.31 4.67
CA ASP A 64 -11.55 9.95 4.34
C ASP A 64 -11.59 9.00 5.55
N VAL A 65 -11.46 9.54 6.77
CA VAL A 65 -11.52 8.81 8.04
C VAL A 65 -12.80 9.06 8.84
N GLY A 66 -13.47 10.17 8.56
CA GLY A 66 -14.52 10.75 9.37
C GLY A 66 -15.87 10.12 9.08
N ARG A 67 -16.53 9.72 10.15
CA ARG A 67 -17.97 9.47 10.14
C ARG A 67 -18.66 10.68 10.73
N ALA A 68 -19.81 11.02 10.15
CA ALA A 68 -20.69 12.00 10.73
C ALA A 68 -20.91 11.71 12.23
N GLY A 69 -20.51 12.65 13.08
CA GLY A 69 -20.79 12.62 14.52
C GLY A 69 -19.71 12.03 15.44
N LYS A 70 -18.56 11.56 14.95
CA LYS A 70 -17.44 11.13 15.82
C LYS A 70 -16.21 11.98 15.61
N VAL A 71 -15.65 12.51 16.70
CA VAL A 71 -14.42 13.30 16.69
C VAL A 71 -13.23 12.38 16.45
N PHE A 72 -12.47 12.66 15.40
CA PHE A 72 -11.22 11.98 15.11
C PHE A 72 -10.16 12.34 16.17
N ARG A 73 -9.45 11.33 16.67
CA ARG A 73 -8.36 11.46 17.64
C ARG A 73 -7.05 11.08 16.95
N SER A 74 -6.20 12.06 16.66
CA SER A 74 -4.92 11.86 15.97
C SER A 74 -3.97 10.92 16.72
N ASN A 75 -4.01 10.93 18.05
CA ASN A 75 -3.10 10.14 18.89
C ASN A 75 -3.54 8.67 19.07
N VAL A 76 -4.58 8.22 18.37
CA VAL A 76 -5.13 6.87 18.51
C VAL A 76 -5.00 6.11 17.20
N THR A 77 -4.17 5.08 17.19
CA THR A 77 -3.95 4.21 16.02
C THR A 77 -5.12 3.27 15.75
N ASP A 78 -5.78 2.80 16.81
CA ASP A 78 -6.96 1.94 16.74
C ASP A 78 -8.20 2.77 16.40
N LEU A 79 -8.67 2.69 15.15
CA LEU A 79 -9.84 3.42 14.67
C LEU A 79 -11.16 2.67 14.90
N SER A 80 -11.17 1.60 15.70
CA SER A 80 -12.40 0.83 15.97
C SER A 80 -13.47 1.65 16.69
N TYR A 81 -13.07 2.68 17.46
CA TYR A 81 -14.00 3.63 18.08
C TYR A 81 -14.82 4.42 17.06
N LEU A 82 -14.36 4.54 15.81
CA LEU A 82 -15.05 5.23 14.72
C LEU A 82 -16.04 4.32 13.98
N LEU A 83 -16.08 3.00 14.24
CA LEU A 83 -17.08 2.10 13.66
C LEU A 83 -18.50 2.48 14.14
N THR A 84 -19.50 2.32 13.28
CA THR A 84 -20.91 2.39 13.73
C THR A 84 -21.30 1.10 14.44
N PRO A 85 -22.37 1.06 15.27
CA PRO A 85 -22.81 -0.17 15.92
C PRO A 85 -23.00 -1.33 14.93
N ARG A 86 -23.70 -1.09 13.82
CA ARG A 86 -23.85 -2.08 12.73
C ARG A 86 -22.52 -2.65 12.24
N GLU A 87 -21.50 -1.80 12.09
CA GLU A 87 -20.21 -2.25 11.59
C GLU A 87 -19.39 -3.00 12.63
N GLN A 88 -19.54 -2.64 13.91
CA GLN A 88 -18.96 -3.41 15.00
C GLN A 88 -19.52 -4.84 14.98
N ASP A 89 -20.84 -4.99 14.80
CA ASP A 89 -21.49 -6.29 14.68
C ASP A 89 -20.95 -7.08 13.47
N VAL A 90 -20.86 -6.44 12.31
CA VAL A 90 -20.28 -7.06 11.10
C VAL A 90 -18.82 -7.48 11.33
N VAL A 91 -17.99 -6.64 11.97
CA VAL A 91 -16.59 -6.97 12.27
C VAL A 91 -16.52 -8.15 13.24
N GLN A 92 -17.37 -8.19 14.28
CA GLN A 92 -17.41 -9.30 15.23
C GLN A 92 -17.81 -10.61 14.55
N GLU A 93 -18.84 -10.56 13.70
CA GLU A 93 -19.31 -11.75 12.98
C GLU A 93 -18.27 -12.23 11.96
N MET A 94 -17.63 -11.32 11.22
CA MET A 94 -16.52 -11.65 10.33
C MET A 94 -15.33 -12.24 11.10
N ASN A 95 -14.97 -11.69 12.27
CA ASN A 95 -13.92 -12.25 13.11
C ASN A 95 -14.26 -13.68 13.56
N ARG A 96 -15.52 -13.92 13.95
CA ARG A 96 -16.03 -15.24 14.34
C ARG A 96 -15.92 -16.24 13.19
N LEU A 97 -16.44 -15.88 12.02
CA LEU A 97 -16.39 -16.70 10.81
C LEU A 97 -14.94 -17.00 10.39
N PHE A 98 -14.04 -16.01 10.49
CA PHE A 98 -12.64 -16.18 10.10
C PHE A 98 -11.93 -17.19 11.00
N ARG A 99 -12.12 -17.06 12.32
CA ARG A 99 -11.59 -18.01 13.31
C ARG A 99 -12.15 -19.40 13.10
N GLN A 100 -13.45 -19.52 12.86
CA GLN A 100 -14.09 -20.81 12.58
C GLN A 100 -13.49 -21.49 11.34
N ARG A 101 -13.14 -20.72 10.30
CA ARG A 101 -12.62 -21.24 9.04
C ARG A 101 -11.13 -21.57 9.07
N THR A 102 -10.33 -20.75 9.74
CA THR A 102 -8.85 -20.82 9.64
C THR A 102 -8.17 -21.25 10.93
N GLY A 103 -8.84 -21.14 12.07
CA GLY A 103 -8.25 -21.33 13.40
C GLY A 103 -7.30 -20.20 13.84
N LEU A 104 -7.10 -19.16 13.01
CA LEU A 104 -6.16 -18.08 13.27
C LEU A 104 -6.87 -16.82 13.79
N SER A 105 -6.11 -15.94 14.45
CA SER A 105 -6.62 -14.62 14.83
C SER A 105 -6.70 -13.70 13.60
N PRO A 106 -7.77 -12.93 13.40
CA PRO A 106 -7.85 -11.94 12.33
C PRO A 106 -6.68 -10.96 12.31
N GLU A 107 -6.21 -10.56 13.48
CA GLU A 107 -5.14 -9.59 13.68
C GLU A 107 -3.76 -10.12 13.27
N SER A 108 -3.56 -11.45 13.27
CA SER A 108 -2.30 -12.06 12.83
C SER A 108 -2.18 -12.17 11.31
N GLN A 109 -3.24 -11.84 10.55
CA GLN A 109 -3.24 -11.98 9.10
C GLN A 109 -3.16 -10.60 8.39
N PRO A 110 -1.96 -10.18 7.92
CA PRO A 110 -1.75 -8.85 7.32
C PRO A 110 -2.43 -8.66 5.96
N ASN A 111 -2.89 -9.73 5.32
CA ASN A 111 -3.61 -9.64 4.04
C ASN A 111 -5.13 -9.74 4.21
N LEU A 112 -5.63 -9.78 5.45
CA LEU A 112 -7.05 -9.92 5.74
C LEU A 112 -7.76 -8.57 5.68
N CYS A 113 -8.82 -8.46 4.89
CA CYS A 113 -9.69 -7.29 4.86
C CYS A 113 -11.15 -7.70 4.74
N TYR A 114 -12.04 -6.95 5.38
CA TYR A 114 -13.49 -7.16 5.35
C TYR A 114 -14.18 -6.03 4.61
N PHE A 115 -15.14 -6.34 3.75
CA PHE A 115 -16.04 -5.33 3.23
C PHE A 115 -17.22 -5.11 4.18
N LEU A 116 -17.31 -3.91 4.76
CA LEU A 116 -18.33 -3.57 5.77
C LEU A 116 -19.68 -3.15 5.17
N GLY A 117 -19.78 -3.02 3.85
CA GLY A 117 -21.01 -2.58 3.19
C GLY A 117 -22.05 -3.67 3.04
N ASP A 118 -21.63 -4.93 3.03
CA ASP A 118 -22.50 -6.09 2.87
C ASP A 118 -23.16 -6.52 4.19
N ASN A 119 -24.18 -7.36 4.10
CA ASN A 119 -24.72 -8.08 5.24
C ASN A 119 -24.04 -9.46 5.33
N CYS A 120 -23.44 -9.75 6.48
CA CYS A 120 -22.73 -11.00 6.76
C CYS A 120 -23.63 -12.24 6.69
N ASP A 121 -24.93 -12.10 6.90
CA ASP A 121 -25.90 -13.20 6.82
C ASP A 121 -26.06 -13.74 5.39
N PHE A 122 -25.88 -12.87 4.39
CA PHE A 122 -26.10 -13.19 2.98
C PHE A 122 -24.78 -13.37 2.22
N SER A 123 -23.77 -12.57 2.53
CA SER A 123 -22.51 -12.58 1.80
C SER A 123 -21.31 -12.25 2.68
N VAL A 124 -20.30 -13.12 2.60
CA VAL A 124 -19.02 -12.94 3.29
C VAL A 124 -17.99 -12.41 2.30
N THR A 125 -17.98 -11.10 2.11
CA THR A 125 -17.04 -10.42 1.19
C THR A 125 -15.77 -10.04 1.94
N TRP A 126 -14.78 -10.92 1.92
CA TRP A 126 -13.47 -10.75 2.58
C TRP A 126 -12.32 -11.32 1.76
N SER A 127 -11.08 -10.95 2.08
CA SER A 127 -9.88 -11.45 1.38
C SER A 127 -9.41 -12.84 1.85
N ALA A 128 -9.97 -13.40 2.93
CA ALA A 128 -9.49 -14.65 3.54
C ALA A 128 -9.44 -15.84 2.57
N VAL A 129 -10.32 -15.89 1.57
CA VAL A 129 -10.42 -17.01 0.63
C VAL A 129 -9.37 -16.93 -0.48
N SER A 130 -9.11 -15.72 -0.97
CA SER A 130 -8.31 -15.49 -2.18
C SER A 130 -6.95 -14.86 -1.90
N ASN A 131 -6.72 -14.37 -0.68
CA ASN A 131 -5.66 -13.42 -0.34
C ASN A 131 -5.65 -12.18 -1.26
N LYS A 132 -6.80 -11.82 -1.81
CA LYS A 132 -6.99 -10.65 -2.68
C LYS A 132 -7.99 -9.70 -2.08
N VAL A 133 -7.76 -8.40 -2.26
CA VAL A 133 -8.75 -7.39 -1.90
C VAL A 133 -9.98 -7.58 -2.78
N PRO A 134 -11.19 -7.72 -2.21
CA PRO A 134 -12.40 -7.92 -3.00
C PRO A 134 -12.57 -6.80 -4.05
N THR A 135 -13.08 -7.16 -5.23
CA THR A 135 -13.18 -6.25 -6.37
C THR A 135 -14.09 -5.07 -6.06
N PHE A 136 -13.59 -3.85 -6.33
CA PHE A 136 -14.34 -2.62 -6.14
C PHE A 136 -15.57 -2.59 -7.04
N ARG A 137 -16.75 -2.36 -6.45
CA ARG A 137 -17.97 -2.03 -7.19
C ARG A 137 -17.90 -0.57 -7.65
N ARG A 138 -18.23 -0.30 -8.92
CA ARG A 138 -18.06 1.00 -9.60
C ARG A 138 -18.71 2.21 -8.92
N ASN A 139 -19.75 2.01 -8.09
CA ASN A 139 -20.53 3.10 -7.50
C ASN A 139 -20.33 3.27 -5.99
N VAL A 140 -19.27 2.67 -5.43
CA VAL A 140 -19.09 2.62 -3.97
C VAL A 140 -17.91 3.49 -3.60
N SER A 141 -18.01 4.80 -3.85
CA SER A 141 -17.14 5.81 -3.22
C SER A 141 -17.12 5.63 -1.69
N ALA A 142 -18.24 5.15 -1.14
CA ALA A 142 -18.41 4.78 0.27
C ALA A 142 -17.88 3.39 0.66
N ALA A 143 -17.10 2.69 -0.18
CA ALA A 143 -16.70 1.30 0.08
C ALA A 143 -15.72 1.26 1.25
N LYS A 144 -16.23 0.77 2.38
CA LYS A 144 -15.48 0.66 3.62
C LYS A 144 -14.92 -0.74 3.73
N PHE A 145 -13.61 -0.83 3.54
CA PHE A 145 -12.85 -2.05 3.78
C PHE A 145 -12.14 -1.92 5.12
N TRP A 146 -12.44 -2.80 6.06
CA TRP A 146 -11.80 -2.86 7.36
C TRP A 146 -10.56 -3.74 7.30
N TYR A 147 -9.48 -3.28 7.90
CA TYR A 147 -8.20 -3.97 8.01
C TYR A 147 -7.95 -4.35 9.48
N PRO A 148 -8.22 -5.61 9.90
CA PRO A 148 -8.22 -5.99 11.31
C PRO A 148 -6.89 -5.85 12.03
N SER A 149 -5.76 -6.20 11.37
CA SER A 149 -4.43 -6.14 12.01
C SER A 149 -4.02 -4.71 12.39
N ALA A 150 -4.38 -3.72 11.56
CA ALA A 150 -4.12 -2.30 11.84
C ALA A 150 -5.33 -1.58 12.45
N LYS A 151 -6.46 -2.27 12.64
CA LYS A 151 -7.72 -1.73 13.15
C LYS A 151 -8.12 -0.39 12.54
N ARG A 152 -8.05 -0.30 11.22
CA ARG A 152 -8.44 0.90 10.44
C ARG A 152 -9.06 0.52 9.11
N TRP A 153 -9.56 1.50 8.37
CA TRP A 153 -9.97 1.30 6.99
C TRP A 153 -8.77 1.26 6.04
N LEU A 154 -8.94 0.57 4.91
CA LEU A 154 -8.03 0.71 3.78
C LEU A 154 -8.17 2.10 3.15
N THR A 155 -7.03 2.75 2.98
CA THR A 155 -6.88 4.02 2.27
C THR A 155 -7.12 3.84 0.77
N GLN A 156 -7.42 4.94 0.06
CA GLN A 156 -7.56 4.89 -1.40
C GLN A 156 -6.28 4.45 -2.11
N ALA A 157 -5.11 4.84 -1.60
CA ALA A 157 -3.83 4.36 -2.12
C ALA A 157 -3.67 2.85 -1.97
N GLU A 158 -3.95 2.29 -0.79
CA GLU A 158 -3.86 0.83 -0.58
C GLU A 158 -4.83 0.08 -1.50
N LYS A 159 -6.04 0.62 -1.68
CA LYS A 159 -7.04 0.09 -2.61
C LYS A 159 -6.54 0.05 -4.05
N LEU A 160 -5.85 1.11 -4.50
CA LEU A 160 -5.26 1.19 -5.84
C LEU A 160 -4.03 0.27 -5.97
N LEU A 161 -3.14 0.27 -4.98
CA LEU A 161 -1.94 -0.56 -4.95
C LEU A 161 -2.27 -2.05 -4.95
N ALA A 162 -3.33 -2.47 -4.28
CA ALA A 162 -3.80 -3.86 -4.31
C ALA A 162 -4.05 -4.36 -5.74
N LYS A 163 -4.60 -3.52 -6.63
CA LYS A 163 -4.78 -3.87 -8.05
C LYS A 163 -3.46 -4.03 -8.79
N HIS A 164 -2.45 -3.27 -8.42
CA HIS A 164 -1.12 -3.33 -9.04
C HIS A 164 -0.31 -4.51 -8.51
N LEU A 165 -0.42 -4.85 -7.23
CA LEU A 165 0.28 -5.96 -6.61
C LEU A 165 -0.07 -7.30 -7.28
N GLU A 166 -1.34 -7.50 -7.65
CA GLU A 166 -1.76 -8.67 -8.42
C GLU A 166 -1.07 -8.77 -9.79
N ARG A 167 -0.84 -7.64 -10.47
CA ARG A 167 -0.14 -7.62 -11.76
C ARG A 167 1.33 -8.01 -11.59
N PHE A 168 1.96 -7.60 -10.49
CA PHE A 168 3.35 -7.96 -10.20
C PHE A 168 3.52 -9.45 -9.86
N GLN A 169 2.64 -10.01 -9.04
CA GLN A 169 2.68 -11.44 -8.70
C GLN A 169 2.38 -12.31 -9.93
N ALA A 170 1.38 -11.94 -10.75
CA ALA A 170 1.09 -12.65 -12.00
C ALA A 170 2.26 -12.58 -13.01
N ALA A 171 2.96 -11.45 -13.08
CA ALA A 171 4.16 -11.32 -13.91
C ALA A 171 5.33 -12.17 -13.41
N GLN A 172 5.50 -12.33 -12.09
CA GLN A 172 6.53 -13.20 -11.50
C GLN A 172 6.30 -14.67 -11.88
N VAL A 173 5.08 -15.18 -11.73
CA VAL A 173 4.71 -16.57 -12.08
C VAL A 173 4.93 -16.85 -13.57
N LYS A 174 4.51 -15.94 -14.45
CA LYS A 174 4.73 -16.08 -15.91
C LYS A 174 6.20 -16.08 -16.29
N SER A 175 7.04 -15.42 -15.50
CA SER A 175 8.47 -15.32 -15.77
C SER A 175 9.32 -16.42 -15.14
N GLY A 176 8.80 -17.12 -14.13
CA GLY A 176 9.49 -18.23 -13.44
C GLY A 176 9.27 -19.59 -14.10
N ASN A 177 8.22 -19.77 -14.91
CA ASN A 177 7.82 -21.07 -15.47
C ASN A 177 8.51 -21.47 -16.80
N ARG A 178 9.73 -21.01 -17.05
CA ARG A 178 10.54 -21.48 -18.20
C ARG A 178 11.78 -22.27 -17.79
N VAL A 179 11.73 -22.98 -16.66
CA VAL A 179 12.64 -24.10 -16.42
C VAL A 179 11.93 -25.36 -16.88
N LYS A 180 12.15 -25.75 -18.14
CA LYS A 180 11.84 -27.11 -18.61
C LYS A 180 12.78 -28.08 -17.88
N GLY A 181 12.44 -28.43 -16.65
CA GLY A 181 13.03 -29.58 -15.98
C GLY A 181 12.56 -30.82 -16.71
N LYS A 182 13.43 -31.37 -17.57
CA LYS A 182 13.31 -32.70 -18.15
C LYS A 182 13.34 -33.67 -16.96
N LEU A 183 12.17 -34.16 -16.53
CA LEU A 183 12.09 -35.24 -15.55
C LEU A 183 12.66 -36.48 -16.24
N ASP A 184 13.90 -36.82 -15.89
CA ASP A 184 14.53 -38.04 -16.35
C ASP A 184 13.91 -39.21 -15.57
N GLY A 185 13.28 -40.11 -16.31
CA GLY A 185 12.62 -41.28 -15.77
C GLY A 185 13.65 -42.28 -15.25
N SER A 186 13.98 -42.18 -13.96
CA SER A 186 14.76 -43.20 -13.26
C SER A 186 13.83 -43.98 -12.34
N LYS A 187 13.53 -45.20 -12.83
CA LYS A 187 13.01 -46.41 -12.20
C LYS A 187 12.90 -46.40 -10.67
N TRP A 188 11.73 -46.81 -10.19
CA TRP A 188 11.57 -47.71 -9.05
C TRP A 188 10.83 -48.95 -9.54
#